data_AF-A0A2S3HER8-F1
#
_entry.id   AF-A0A2S3HER8-F1
#
_cell.length_a   1.000
_cell.length_b   1.000
_cell.length_c   1.000
_cell.angle_alpha   90.00
_cell.angle_beta   90.00
_cell.angle_gamma   90.00
#
_symmetry.space_group_name_H-M   'P 1'
#
loop_
_entity.id
_entity.type
_entity.pdbx_description
1 polymer ?
#
loop_
_entity_poly.entity_id
_entity_poly.type
_entity_poly.pdbx_seq_one_letter_code
_entity_poly.pdbx_strand_id
1 'polypeptide(L)'
;MDKDVLGGMDGLAEEDQMRMPAMVELLQIRDSLKFYYSLVERCFRDCVDTFRRKTLDKQEESCVRGCAEKFMKHSMRVGLRFTEINQGVATPD
;
A
#
# COMPACT_ATOMS: atom_id res chain seq x y z
N MET A 1 7.57 -10.43 -8.41
CA MET A 1 8.77 -10.74 -7.61
C MET A 1 9.94 -10.04 -8.27
N ASP A 2 10.45 -9.03 -7.57
CA ASP A 2 11.38 -8.00 -8.06
C ASP A 2 12.71 -8.60 -8.49
N LYS A 3 13.11 -8.32 -9.73
CA LYS A 3 14.37 -8.80 -10.31
C LYS A 3 15.60 -8.17 -9.65
N ASP A 4 15.46 -6.98 -9.06
CA ASP A 4 16.48 -6.31 -8.25
C ASP A 4 16.62 -6.86 -6.82
N VAL A 5 15.52 -7.31 -6.19
CA VAL A 5 15.61 -8.02 -4.90
C VAL A 5 16.34 -9.35 -5.09
N LEU A 6 16.08 -10.04 -6.21
CA LEU A 6 16.79 -11.28 -6.56
C LEU A 6 18.22 -11.02 -7.05
N GLY A 7 18.50 -9.90 -7.72
CA GLY A 7 19.84 -9.52 -8.16
C GLY A 7 20.79 -9.14 -7.01
N GLY A 8 20.25 -8.71 -5.86
CA GLY A 8 21.02 -8.51 -4.62
C GLY A 8 21.21 -9.77 -3.77
N MET A 9 20.58 -10.90 -4.15
CA MET A 9 20.60 -12.16 -3.40
C MET A 9 21.70 -13.14 -3.86
N ASP A 10 22.29 -12.93 -5.04
CA ASP A 10 23.36 -13.80 -5.56
C ASP A 10 24.74 -13.61 -4.87
N GLY A 11 24.82 -12.71 -3.87
CA GLY A 11 26.04 -12.41 -3.11
C GLY A 11 25.94 -12.58 -1.59
N LEU A 12 24.82 -13.11 -1.08
CA LEU A 12 24.59 -13.29 0.35
C LEU A 12 25.01 -14.70 0.80
N ALA A 13 25.40 -14.84 2.07
CA ALA A 13 25.70 -16.15 2.65
C ALA A 13 24.43 -17.02 2.65
N GLU A 14 24.59 -18.34 2.45
CA GLU A 14 23.48 -19.30 2.33
C GLU A 14 22.55 -19.28 3.56
N GLU A 15 23.10 -18.94 4.73
CA GLU A 15 22.37 -18.71 5.98
C GLU A 15 21.44 -17.48 5.95
N ASP A 16 21.86 -16.39 5.29
CA ASP A 16 21.05 -15.17 5.17
C ASP A 16 19.94 -15.35 4.13
N GLN A 17 20.21 -16.12 3.07
CA GLN A 17 19.21 -16.52 2.07
C GLN A 17 18.02 -17.25 2.73
N MET A 18 18.27 -18.06 3.76
CA MET A 18 17.24 -18.79 4.50
C MET A 18 16.45 -17.93 5.49
N ARG A 19 17.01 -16.80 5.96
CA ARG A 19 16.34 -15.88 6.90
C ARG A 19 15.51 -14.81 6.20
N MET A 20 15.83 -14.53 4.94
CA MET A 20 15.14 -13.55 4.11
C MET A 20 13.62 -13.75 3.98
N PRO A 21 13.08 -14.97 3.74
CA PRO A 21 11.63 -15.17 3.60
C PRO A 21 10.84 -14.74 4.85
N ALA A 22 11.34 -15.07 6.04
CA ALA A 22 10.72 -14.69 7.31
C ALA A 22 10.75 -13.16 7.51
N MET A 23 11.85 -12.51 7.10
CA MET A 23 11.95 -11.05 7.16
C MET A 23 10.98 -10.37 6.18
N VAL A 24 10.83 -10.90 4.96
CA VAL A 24 9.89 -10.39 3.95
C VAL A 24 8.44 -10.48 4.46
N GLU A 25 8.05 -11.59 5.09
CA GLU A 25 6.71 -11.74 5.66
C GLU A 25 6.42 -10.69 6.74
N LEU A 26 7.36 -10.47 7.66
CA LEU A 26 7.23 -9.42 8.68
C LEU A 26 7.11 -8.02 8.08
N LEU A 27 7.87 -7.73 7.02
CA LEU A 27 7.79 -6.46 6.30
C LEU A 27 6.42 -6.29 5.63
N GLN A 28 5.88 -7.34 5.00
CA GLN A 28 4.54 -7.30 4.40
C GLN A 28 3.44 -6.97 5.42
N ILE A 29 3.48 -7.58 6.61
CA ILE A 29 2.52 -7.28 7.69
C ILE A 29 2.64 -5.82 8.13
N ARG A 30 3.87 -5.35 8.35
CA ARG A 30 4.13 -3.97 8.77
C ARG A 30 3.61 -2.96 7.74
N ASP A 31 3.86 -3.21 6.47
CA ASP A 31 3.46 -2.31 5.40
C ASP A 31 1.94 -2.35 5.17
N SER A 32 1.29 -3.50 5.39
CA SER A 32 -0.17 -3.62 5.41
C SER A 32 -0.81 -2.74 6.49
N LEU A 33 -0.23 -2.70 7.70
CA LEU A 33 -0.71 -1.83 8.78
C LEU A 33 -0.51 -0.35 8.45
N LYS A 34 0.65 0.02 7.90
CA LYS A 34 0.89 1.40 7.45
C LYS A 34 -0.11 1.84 6.38
N PHE A 35 -0.41 0.95 5.44
CA PHE A 35 -1.43 1.19 4.42
C PHE A 35 -2.80 1.44 5.05
N TYR A 36 -3.21 0.59 6.01
CA TYR A 36 -4.46 0.77 6.73
C TYR A 36 -4.53 2.11 7.47
N TYR A 37 -3.48 2.49 8.20
CA TYR A 37 -3.44 3.78 8.90
C TYR A 37 -3.53 4.97 7.93
N SER A 38 -2.81 4.90 6.81
CA SER A 38 -2.83 5.94 5.77
C SER A 38 -4.23 6.08 5.16
N LEU A 39 -4.91 4.95 4.90
CA LEU A 39 -6.28 4.93 4.40
C LEU A 39 -7.25 5.60 5.38
N VAL A 40 -7.19 5.22 6.66
CA VAL A 40 -8.07 5.74 7.70
C VAL A 40 -7.86 7.24 7.89
N GLU A 41 -6.60 7.69 8.02
CA GLU A 41 -6.27 9.09 8.18
C GLU A 41 -6.77 9.92 6.99
N ARG A 42 -6.52 9.44 5.76
CA ARG A 42 -6.92 10.13 4.53
C ARG A 42 -8.42 10.28 4.43
N CYS A 43 -9.17 9.20 4.62
CA CYS A 43 -10.63 9.24 4.50
C CYS A 43 -11.27 10.01 5.64
N PHE A 44 -10.71 9.99 6.85
CA PHE A 44 -11.17 10.85 7.93
C PHE A 44 -10.97 12.33 7.58
N ARG A 45 -9.77 12.71 7.13
CA ARG A 45 -9.45 14.09 6.77
C ARG A 45 -10.28 14.63 5.61
N ASP A 46 -10.55 13.80 4.61
CA ASP A 46 -11.23 14.23 3.37
C ASP A 46 -12.76 14.19 3.50
N CYS A 47 -13.33 13.35 4.39
CA CYS A 47 -14.78 13.12 4.46
C CYS A 47 -15.44 13.56 5.78
N VAL A 48 -14.69 13.74 6.87
CA VAL A 48 -15.25 14.14 8.17
C VAL A 48 -14.83 15.58 8.44
N ASP A 49 -15.67 16.52 8.01
CA ASP A 49 -15.40 17.96 8.08
C ASP A 49 -16.21 18.69 9.17
N THR A 50 -17.29 18.08 9.68
CA THR A 50 -18.16 18.69 10.70
C THR A 50 -18.29 17.85 11.97
N PHE A 51 -17.94 18.45 13.10
CA PHE A 51 -17.99 17.78 14.42
C PHE A 51 -19.27 18.09 15.20
N ARG A 52 -20.44 17.98 14.55
CA ARG A 52 -21.74 18.27 15.18
C ARG A 52 -22.32 17.10 15.99
N ARG A 53 -21.91 15.87 15.69
CA ARG A 53 -22.42 14.64 16.32
C ARG A 53 -21.28 13.65 16.51
N LYS A 54 -21.46 12.71 17.44
CA LYS A 54 -20.50 11.61 17.69
C LYS A 54 -20.54 10.51 16.63
N THR A 55 -21.59 10.47 15.82
CA THR A 55 -21.82 9.47 14.77
C THR A 55 -21.68 10.13 13.41
N LEU A 56 -21.16 9.39 12.44
CA LEU A 56 -21.14 9.83 11.05
C LEU A 56 -22.57 10.01 10.54
N ASP A 57 -22.78 11.02 9.71
CA ASP A 57 -24.01 11.15 8.94
C ASP A 57 -23.96 10.35 7.63
N LYS A 58 -25.09 10.29 6.92
CA LYS A 58 -25.19 9.51 5.67
C LYS A 58 -24.26 10.02 4.56
N GLN A 59 -23.96 11.31 4.54
CA GLN A 59 -23.06 11.89 3.53
C GLN A 59 -21.62 11.53 3.85
N GLU A 60 -21.21 11.65 5.11
CA GLU A 60 -19.89 11.23 5.58
C GLU A 60 -19.67 9.73 5.37
N GLU A 61 -20.63 8.87 5.71
CA GLU A 61 -20.58 7.43 5.47
C GLU A 61 -20.39 7.10 3.97
N SER A 62 -21.17 7.75 3.10
CA SER A 62 -21.06 7.57 1.65
C SER A 62 -19.70 8.04 1.12
N CYS A 63 -19.21 9.18 1.61
CA CYS A 63 -17.90 9.70 1.27
C CYS A 63 -16.78 8.75 1.69
N VAL A 64 -16.77 8.28 2.94
CA VAL A 64 -15.74 7.36 3.45
C VAL A 64 -15.70 6.06 2.63
N ARG A 65 -16.87 5.52 2.27
CA ARG A 65 -16.95 4.33 1.39
C ARG A 65 -16.33 4.58 0.03
N GLY A 66 -16.66 5.72 -0.59
CA GLY A 66 -16.09 6.12 -1.88
C GLY A 66 -14.60 6.43 -1.81
N CYS A 67 -14.14 7.06 -0.73
CA CYS A 67 -12.73 7.34 -0.46
C CYS A 67 -11.93 6.05 -0.35
N ALA A 68 -12.40 5.08 0.44
CA ALA A 68 -11.72 3.81 0.61
C ALA A 68 -11.60 3.03 -0.70
N GLU A 69 -12.69 2.95 -1.47
CA GLU A 69 -12.69 2.30 -2.78
C GLU A 69 -11.70 2.97 -3.75
N LYS A 70 -11.72 4.31 -3.82
CA LYS A 70 -10.82 5.08 -4.68
C LYS A 70 -9.36 4.90 -4.26
N PHE A 71 -9.06 4.99 -2.96
CA PHE A 71 -7.72 4.87 -2.44
C PHE A 71 -7.12 3.48 -2.71
N MET A 72 -7.90 2.40 -2.49
CA MET A 72 -7.45 1.05 -2.79
C MET A 72 -7.19 0.84 -4.28
N LYS A 73 -8.14 1.23 -5.16
CA LYS A 73 -7.97 1.13 -6.61
C LYS A 73 -6.78 1.93 -7.12
N HIS A 74 -6.59 3.13 -6.58
CA HIS A 74 -5.45 3.97 -6.89
C HIS A 74 -4.14 3.30 -6.47
N SER A 75 -4.06 2.82 -5.24
CA SER A 75 -2.86 2.18 -4.70
C SER A 75 -2.47 0.92 -5.47
N MET A 76 -3.45 0.09 -5.87
CA MET A 76 -3.22 -1.07 -6.74
C MET A 76 -2.66 -0.66 -8.10
N ARG A 77 -3.23 0.39 -8.72
CA ARG A 77 -2.75 0.90 -10.00
C ARG A 77 -1.33 1.46 -9.91
N VAL A 78 -1.04 2.23 -8.85
CA VAL A 78 0.31 2.75 -8.59
C VAL A 78 1.29 1.59 -8.40
N GLY A 79 0.92 0.56 -7.63
CA GLY A 79 1.76 -0.63 -7.44
C GLY A 79 2.08 -1.37 -8.74
N LEU A 80 1.09 -1.50 -9.65
CA LEU A 80 1.31 -2.08 -10.98
C LEU A 80 2.33 -1.25 -11.79
N ARG A 81 2.13 0.07 -11.86
CA ARG A 81 3.04 0.96 -12.59
C ARG A 81 4.44 1.01 -11.99
N PHE A 82 4.54 1.01 -10.67
CA PHE A 82 5.82 0.93 -9.97
C PHE A 82 6.59 -0.34 -10.35
N THR A 83 5.89 -1.48 -10.42
CA THR A 83 6.48 -2.75 -10.83
C THR A 83 6.96 -2.70 -12.29
N GLU A 84 6.17 -2.13 -13.20
CA GLU A 84 6.55 -1.96 -14.61
C GLU A 84 7.82 -1.08 -14.75
N ILE A 85 7.85 0.06 -14.07
CA ILE A 85 9.00 0.99 -14.10
C ILE A 85 10.25 0.32 -13.53
N ASN A 86 10.14 -0.38 -12.41
CA ASN A 86 11.27 -1.10 -11.81
C ASN A 86 11.79 -2.23 -12.71
N GLN A 87 10.94 -2.80 -13.55
CA GLN A 87 11.34 -3.82 -14.53
C GLN A 87 11.92 -3.22 -15.83
N GLY A 88 12.05 -1.89 -15.91
CA GLY A 88 12.52 -1.20 -17.11
C GLY A 88 11.54 -1.24 -18.27
N VAL A 89 10.27 -1.57 -18.00
CA VAL A 89 9.21 -1.58 -19.01
C VAL A 89 8.81 -0.14 -19.30
N ALA A 90 8.93 0.29 -20.56
CA ALA A 90 8.49 1.60 -20.98
C ALA A 90 6.99 1.77 -20.70
N THR A 91 6.64 2.76 -19.89
CA THR A 91 5.25 3.11 -19.61
C THR A 91 4.67 3.85 -20.82
N PRO A 92 3.49 3.46 -21.33
CA PRO A 92 2.77 4.28 -22.30
C PRO A 92 2.16 5.46 -21.54
N ASP A 93 2.80 6.62 -21.61
CA ASP A 93 2.13 7.90 -21.29
C ASP A 93 1.01 8.17 -22.30
#